data_AF-A0A0F9H9H4-F1
#
_entry.id   AF-A0A0F9H9H4-F1
#
_cell.length_a   1.000
_cell.length_b   1.000
_cell.length_c   1.000
_cell.angle_alpha   90.00
_cell.angle_beta   90.00
_cell.angle_gamma   90.00
#
_symmetry.space_group_name_H-M   'P 1'
#
loop_
_entity.id
_entity.type
_entity.pdbx_description
1 polymer ?
#
loop_
_entity_poly.entity_id
_entity_poly.type
_entity_poly.pdbx_seq_one_letter_code
_entity_poly.pdbx_strand_id
1 'polypeptide(L)' 'MSKALEKIEQYQRVVLAELLAQCTKGQQRKFARIFPDGPEKMPLDKVANAVLLCERTVKKNKEEKDA' A
#
# COMPACT_ATOMS: atom_id res chain seq x y z
N MET A 1 -9.55 2.85 -21.55
CA MET A 1 -9.14 3.70 -20.41
C MET A 1 -8.48 4.95 -20.93
N SER A 2 -8.49 6.06 -20.19
CA SER A 2 -7.71 7.24 -20.57
C SER A 2 -6.26 7.09 -20.10
N LYS A 3 -5.29 7.61 -20.87
CA LYS A 3 -3.86 7.61 -20.50
C LYS A 3 -3.58 8.23 -19.13
N ALA A 4 -4.46 9.12 -18.66
CA ALA A 4 -4.34 9.74 -17.34
C ALA A 4 -4.64 8.74 -16.21
N LEU A 5 -5.66 7.90 -16.37
CA LEU A 5 -6.03 6.88 -15.38
C LEU A 5 -4.93 5.83 -15.22
N GLU A 6 -4.31 5.40 -16.32
CA GLU A 6 -3.20 4.45 -16.32
C GLU A 6 -1.98 4.98 -15.55
N LYS A 7 -1.68 6.28 -15.69
CA LYS A 7 -0.60 6.93 -14.93
C LYS A 7 -0.89 7.01 -13.44
N ILE A 8 -2.12 7.35 -13.07
CA ILE A 8 -2.55 7.40 -11.67
C ILE A 8 -2.45 6.02 -11.03
N GLU A 9 -2.90 5.00 -11.75
CA GLU A 9 -2.79 3.60 -11.33
C GLU A 9 -1.34 3.21 -11.04
N GLN A 10 -0.45 3.43 -12.02
CA GLN A 10 0.93 3.03 -11.90
C GLN A 10 1.60 3.74 -10.71
N TYR A 11 1.29 5.02 -10.53
CA TYR A 11 1.74 5.79 -9.37
C TYR A 11 1.23 5.19 -8.05
N GLN A 12 -0.06 4.86 -7.94
CA GLN A 12 -0.61 4.27 -6.71
C GLN A 12 0.00 2.91 -6.38
N ARG A 13 0.30 2.08 -7.39
CA ARG A 13 0.99 0.79 -7.19
C ARG A 13 2.41 0.97 -6.64
N VAL A 14 3.15 1.97 -7.16
CA VAL A 14 4.48 2.33 -6.64
C VAL A 14 4.40 2.80 -5.19
N VAL A 15 3.49 3.73 -4.89
CA VAL A 15 3.28 4.24 -3.53
C VAL A 15 2.92 3.11 -2.57
N LEU A 16 2.05 2.18 -2.97
CA LEU A 16 1.69 1.02 -2.15
C LEU A 16 2.91 0.14 -1.84
N ALA A 17 3.77 -0.12 -2.82
CA ALA A 17 4.99 -0.89 -2.62
C ALA A 17 5.96 -0.22 -1.62
N GLU A 18 6.14 1.10 -1.72
CA GLU A 18 6.96 1.89 -0.80
C GLU A 18 6.43 1.89 0.63
N LEU A 19 5.11 1.99 0.80
CA LEU A 19 4.47 1.94 2.12
C LEU A 19 4.60 0.56 2.76
N LEU A 20 4.48 -0.52 1.97
CA LEU A 20 4.68 -1.88 2.45
C LEU A 20 6.11 -2.11 2.92
N ALA A 21 7.10 -1.55 2.23
CA ALA A 21 8.49 -1.61 2.64
C ALA A 21 8.75 -0.92 3.99
N GLN A 22 7.98 0.13 4.31
CA GLN A 22 8.04 0.84 5.60
C GLN A 22 7.29 0.13 6.74
N CYS A 23 6.45 -0.86 6.44
CA CYS A 23 5.74 -1.64 7.45
C CYS A 23 6.67 -2.60 8.20
N THR A 24 6.34 -2.95 9.44
CA THR A 24 7.09 -3.96 10.20
C THR A 24 6.91 -5.35 9.57
N LYS A 25 7.81 -6.31 9.88
CA LYS A 25 7.67 -7.71 9.40
C LYS A 25 6.34 -8.35 9.78
N GLY A 26 5.76 -7.99 10.94
CA GLY A 26 4.43 -8.46 11.35
C GLY A 26 3.32 -7.91 10.45
N GLN A 27 3.37 -6.61 10.17
CA GLN A 27 2.41 -5.92 9.31
C GLN A 27 2.54 -6.36 7.85
N GLN A 28 3.76 -6.51 7.32
CA GLN A 28 4.00 -7.04 5.99
C GLN A 28 3.38 -8.44 5.83
N ARG A 29 3.52 -9.33 6.82
CA ARG A 29 2.85 -10.64 6.81
C ARG A 29 1.33 -10.55 6.87
N LYS A 30 0.77 -9.63 7.66
CA LYS A 30 -0.68 -9.37 7.68
C LYS A 30 -1.16 -8.91 6.30
N PHE A 31 -0.43 -7.98 5.70
CA PHE A 31 -0.72 -7.40 4.41
C PHE A 31 -0.61 -8.41 3.26
N ALA A 32 0.42 -9.26 3.26
CA ALA A 32 0.54 -10.38 2.34
C ALA A 32 -0.62 -11.39 2.44
N ARG A 33 -1.36 -11.45 3.56
CA ARG A 33 -2.59 -12.26 3.65
C ARG A 33 -3.82 -11.54 3.10
N ILE A 34 -3.86 -10.21 3.21
CA ILE A 34 -4.98 -9.40 2.71
C ILE A 34 -4.89 -9.25 1.18
N PHE A 35 -3.67 -9.13 0.66
CA PHE A 35 -3.38 -9.03 -0.77
C PHE A 35 -2.26 -10.01 -1.16
N PRO A 36 -2.60 -11.31 -1.37
CA PRO A 36 -1.63 -12.37 -1.59
C PRO A 36 -0.83 -12.22 -2.89
N ASP A 37 -1.44 -11.65 -3.92
CA ASP A 37 -0.81 -11.46 -5.23
C ASP A 37 -0.01 -10.14 -5.33
N GLY A 38 0.05 -9.38 -4.24
CA GLY A 38 0.79 -8.14 -4.14
C GLY A 38 0.18 -6.94 -4.88
N PRO A 39 0.88 -5.79 -4.88
CA PRO A 39 0.39 -4.54 -5.45
C PRO A 39 0.18 -4.57 -6.95
N GLU A 40 0.85 -5.43 -7.73
CA GLU A 40 0.78 -5.44 -9.19
C GLU A 40 -0.47 -6.16 -9.73
N LYS A 41 -0.91 -7.21 -9.04
CA LYS A 41 -2.04 -8.03 -9.45
C LYS A 41 -3.36 -7.61 -8.78
N MET A 42 -3.30 -6.62 -7.89
CA MET A 42 -4.48 -6.11 -7.19
C MET A 42 -5.42 -5.38 -8.16
N PRO A 43 -6.75 -5.57 -8.04
CA PRO A 43 -7.74 -4.77 -8.75
C PRO A 43 -7.60 -3.28 -8.44
N LEU A 44 -7.82 -2.45 -9.46
CA LEU A 44 -7.66 -1.00 -9.43
C LEU A 44 -8.44 -0.30 -8.30
N ASP A 45 -9.71 -0.68 -8.13
CA ASP A 45 -10.61 -0.20 -7.10
C ASP A 45 -10.10 -0.51 -5.67
N LYS A 46 -9.23 -1.50 -5.53
CA LYS A 46 -8.65 -1.91 -4.26
C LYS A 46 -7.29 -1.28 -3.98
N VAL A 47 -6.53 -0.87 -5.01
CA VAL A 47 -5.20 -0.26 -4.83
C VAL A 47 -5.30 1.01 -3.99
N ALA A 48 -6.23 1.91 -4.30
CA ALA A 48 -6.42 3.15 -3.55
C ALA A 48 -6.74 2.90 -2.07
N ASN A 49 -7.61 1.93 -1.77
CA ASN A 49 -7.95 1.55 -0.40
C ASN A 49 -6.76 0.93 0.35
N ALA A 50 -5.96 0.12 -0.34
CA ALA A 50 -4.75 -0.49 0.22
C ALA A 50 -3.69 0.57 0.54
N VAL A 51 -3.52 1.59 -0.31
CA VAL A 51 -2.64 2.75 -0.04
C VAL A 51 -3.07 3.43 1.26
N LEU A 52 -4.34 3.84 1.39
CA LEU A 52 -4.84 4.51 2.60
C LEU A 52 -4.69 3.67 3.88
N LEU A 53 -4.78 2.34 3.76
CA LEU A 53 -4.58 1.44 4.89
C LEU A 53 -3.10 1.36 5.30
N CYS A 54 -2.19 1.25 4.32
CA CYS A 54 -0.76 1.19 4.57
C CYS A 54 -0.22 2.52 5.07
N GLU A 55 -0.68 3.66 4.54
CA GLU A 55 -0.32 5.00 5.02
C GLU A 55 -0.65 5.18 6.49
N ARG A 56 -1.89 4.85 6.90
CA ARG A 56 -2.31 4.93 8.32
C ARG A 56 -1.44 4.04 9.21
N THR A 57 -1.08 2.85 8.72
CA THR A 57 -0.24 1.91 9.47
C THR A 57 1.17 2.45 9.65
N VAL A 58 1.78 3.00 8.58
CA VAL A 58 3.11 3.61 8.64
C VAL A 58 3.11 4.86 9.51
N LYS A 59 2.06 5.70 9.44
CA LYS A 59 1.91 6.88 10.30
C LYS A 59 1.91 6.48 11.78
N LYS A 60 1.11 5.47 12.15
CA LYS A 60 1.06 4.94 13.52
C LYS A 60 2.41 4.41 13.98
N ASN A 61 3.15 3.72 13.11
CA ASN A 61 4.50 3.26 13.44
C ASN A 61 5.49 4.41 13.71
N LYS A 62 5.34 5.56 13.02
CA LYS A 62 6.17 6.74 13.25
C LYS A 62 5.81 7.40 14.56
N GLU A 63 4.51 7.60 14.81
CA GLU A 63 4.00 8.16 16.07
C GLU A 63 4.41 7.31 17.28
N GLU A 64 4.38 5.98 17.19
CA GLU A 64 4.83 5.07 18.27
C GLU A 64 6.35 5.05 18.47
N LYS A 65 7.16 5.49 17.49
CA LYS A 65 8.62 5.58 17.62
C LYS A 65 9.08 6.88 18.28
N ASP A 66 8.30 7.94 18.12
CA ASP A 66 8.61 9.29 18.61
C ASP A 66 7.96 9.57 19.98
N ALA A 67 7.18 8.62 20.52
CA ALA A 67 6.53 8.66 21.84
C ALA A 67 7.36 7.96 22.92
#